data_AF-A0A931CCB7-F1
#
_entry.id   AF-A0A931CCB7-F1
#
_cell.length_a   1.000
_cell.length_b   1.000
_cell.length_c   1.000
_cell.angle_alpha   90.00
_cell.angle_beta   90.00
_cell.angle_gamma   90.00
#
_symmetry.space_group_name_H-M   'P 1'
#
loop_
_entity.id
_entity.type
_entity.pdbx_description
1 polymer ?
#
loop_
_entity_poly.entity_id
_entity_poly.type
_entity_poly.pdbx_seq_one_letter_code
_entity_poly.pdbx_strand_id
1 'polypeptide(L)' 'MAATAADVLEVRHHDDRVTRYERVTYCAWRDGVTVYRDGEEIARHDDVLQTQALNLAAV' A
#
# COMPACT_ATOMS: atom_id res chain seq x y z
N MET A 1 0.40 -6.09 -14.16
CA MET A 1 -0.02 -6.00 -12.75
C MET A 1 -0.92 -4.76 -12.64
N ALA A 2 -2.10 -4.87 -12.01
CA ALA A 2 -3.06 -3.77 -11.92
C ALA A 2 -2.95 -3.07 -10.56
N ALA A 3 -2.92 -1.74 -10.54
CA ALA A 3 -2.91 -0.96 -9.29
C ALA A 3 -4.32 -0.98 -8.66
N THR A 4 -4.38 -1.14 -7.35
CA THR A 4 -5.62 -1.20 -6.55
C THR A 4 -5.76 0.07 -5.73
N ALA A 5 -6.95 0.69 -5.73
CA ALA A 5 -7.21 1.86 -4.90
C ALA A 5 -7.46 1.48 -3.43
N ALA A 6 -6.98 2.33 -2.52
CA ALA A 6 -7.18 2.22 -1.09
C ALA A 6 -7.35 3.62 -0.46
N ASP A 7 -8.39 3.79 0.37
CA ASP A 7 -8.52 4.98 1.21
C ASP A 7 -7.46 5.00 2.29
N VAL A 8 -7.15 3.83 2.86
CA VAL A 8 -6.04 3.62 3.76
C VAL A 8 -5.30 2.35 3.35
N LEU A 9 -3.98 2.46 3.20
CA LEU A 9 -3.07 1.33 3.02
C LEU A 9 -2.09 1.27 4.19
N GLU A 10 -2.07 0.14 4.88
CA GLU A 10 -1.08 -0.18 5.90
C GLU A 10 -0.10 -1.23 5.37
N VAL A 11 1.19 -0.92 5.49
CA VAL A 11 2.30 -1.79 5.09
C VAL A 11 3.04 -2.18 6.36
N ARG A 12 3.03 -3.47 6.68
CA ARG A 12 3.76 -4.02 7.82
C ARG A 12 5.07 -4.64 7.35
N HIS A 13 6.15 -4.19 7.93
CA HIS A 13 7.52 -4.63 7.63
C HIS A 13 7.96 -5.77 8.55
N HIS A 14 9.03 -6.46 8.17
CA HIS A 14 9.61 -7.54 8.99
C HIS A 14 10.30 -7.03 10.27
N ASP A 15 10.67 -5.75 10.32
CA ASP A 15 11.22 -5.08 11.50
C ASP A 15 10.12 -4.57 12.47
N ASP A 16 8.89 -5.08 12.33
CA ASP A 16 7.68 -4.65 13.03
C ASP A 16 7.25 -3.19 12.82
N ARG A 17 7.90 -2.45 11.90
CA ARG A 17 7.42 -1.13 11.51
C ARG A 17 6.12 -1.25 10.73
N VAL A 18 5.23 -0.28 10.96
CA VAL A 18 4.03 -0.08 10.14
C VAL A 18 4.10 1.29 9.47
N THR A 19 3.95 1.30 8.15
CA THR A 19 3.84 2.53 7.36
C THR A 19 2.43 2.66 6.82
N ARG A 20 1.79 3.81 7.03
CA ARG A 20 0.42 4.08 6.62
C ARG A 20 0.37 5.14 5.52
N TYR A 21 -0.45 4.88 4.51
CA TYR A 21 -0.75 5.78 3.41
C TYR A 21 -2.25 6.04 3.32
N GLU A 22 -2.63 7.24 2.90
CA GLU A 22 -4.01 7.64 2.71
C GLU A 22 -4.27 8.05 1.27
N ARG A 23 -5.42 7.62 0.74
CA ARG A 23 -5.91 7.87 -0.63
C ARG A 23 -4.81 7.61 -1.67
N VAL A 24 -4.43 6.34 -1.77
CA VAL A 24 -3.36 5.88 -2.67
C VAL A 24 -3.86 4.76 -3.57
N THR A 25 -3.13 4.53 -4.64
CA THR A 25 -3.21 3.25 -5.35
C THR A 25 -1.95 2.45 -5.05
N TYR A 26 -2.05 1.13 -5.04
CA TYR A 26 -0.91 0.27 -4.73
C TYR A 26 -0.86 -0.95 -5.63
N CYS A 27 0.33 -1.47 -5.83
CA CYS A 27 0.56 -2.71 -6.55
C CYS A 27 1.40 -3.63 -5.67
N ALA A 28 0.79 -4.71 -5.15
CA ALA A 28 1.49 -5.71 -4.35
C ALA A 28 2.05 -6.84 -5.23
N TRP A 29 3.22 -7.36 -4.86
CA TRP A 29 3.86 -8.53 -5.47
C TRP A 29 4.45 -9.43 -4.37
N ARG A 30 5.12 -10.52 -4.79
CA ARG A 30 5.46 -11.67 -3.94
C ARG A 30 6.19 -11.34 -2.62
N ASP A 31 6.86 -10.19 -2.51
CA ASP A 31 7.62 -9.80 -1.30
C ASP A 31 7.55 -8.28 -1.03
N GLY A 32 6.64 -7.55 -1.68
CA GLY A 32 6.66 -6.09 -1.61
C GLY A 32 5.44 -5.39 -2.18
N VAL A 33 5.47 -4.07 -2.12
CA VAL A 33 4.41 -3.20 -2.62
C VAL A 33 4.97 -1.86 -3.12
N THR A 34 4.49 -1.40 -4.28
CA THR A 34 4.67 -0.02 -4.76
C THR A 34 3.42 0.74 -4.41
N VAL A 35 3.59 1.94 -3.86
CA VAL A 35 2.52 2.87 -3.53
C VAL A 35 2.60 4.07 -4.46
N TYR A 36 1.46 4.42 -5.02
CA TYR A 36 1.29 5.52 -5.94
C TYR A 36 0.28 6.54 -5.39
N ARG A 37 0.51 7.80 -5.69
CA ARG A 37 -0.46 8.88 -5.48
C ARG A 37 -0.57 9.68 -6.76
N ASP A 38 -1.81 9.86 -7.23
CA ASP A 38 -2.09 10.58 -8.49
C ASP A 38 -1.33 10.02 -9.71
N GLY A 39 -1.02 8.72 -9.70
CA GLY A 39 -0.27 8.03 -10.75
C GLY A 39 1.25 8.08 -10.63
N GLU A 40 1.79 8.83 -9.67
CA GLU A 40 3.24 8.90 -9.39
C GLU A 40 3.62 7.90 -8.28
N GLU A 41 4.74 7.20 -8.45
CA GLU A 41 5.32 6.35 -7.41
C GLU A 41 5.87 7.22 -6.28
N ILE A 42 5.30 7.08 -5.07
CA ILE A 42 5.74 7.84 -3.89
C ILE A 42 6.53 6.99 -2.90
N ALA A 43 6.38 5.67 -2.98
CA ALA A 43 7.11 4.74 -2.14
C ALA A 43 7.14 3.34 -2.75
N ARG A 44 8.22 2.62 -2.45
CA ARG A 44 8.39 1.22 -2.78
C ARG A 44 8.94 0.50 -1.55
N HIS A 45 8.29 -0.60 -1.18
CA HIS A 45 8.70 -1.44 -0.06
C HIS A 45 8.97 -2.84 -0.59
N ASP A 46 10.23 -3.26 -0.54
CA ASP A 46 10.67 -4.58 -1.01
C ASP A 46 10.82 -5.61 0.11
N ASP A 47 10.55 -5.21 1.36
CA ASP A 47 10.63 -6.05 2.55
C ASP A 47 9.36 -5.88 3.41
N VAL A 48 8.31 -6.61 3.02
CA VAL A 48 6.96 -6.48 3.58
C VAL A 48 6.46 -7.82 4.06
N LEU A 49 6.03 -7.87 5.33
CA LEU A 49 5.36 -9.02 5.92
C LEU A 49 3.90 -9.10 5.49
N GLN A 50 3.22 -7.94 5.45
CA GLN A 50 1.80 -7.87 5.13
C GLN A 50 1.40 -6.49 4.58
N THR A 51 0.44 -6.48 3.65
CA THR A 51 -0.29 -5.27 3.24
C THR A 51 -1.76 -5.41 3.60
N GLN A 52 -2.35 -4.34 4.15
CA GLN A 52 -3.78 -4.26 4.44
C GLN A 52 -4.34 -2.99 3.81
N ALA A 53 -5.36 -3.13 2.97
CA ALA A 53 -6.06 -2.03 2.35
C ALA A 53 -7.48 -1.92 2.92
N LEU A 54 -7.89 -0.71 3.25
CA LEU A 54 -9.24 -0.38 3.66
C LEU A 54 -9.83 0.60 2.64
N ASN A 55 -11.00 0.24 2.13
CA ASN A 55 -11.85 1.13 1.34
C ASN A 55 -13.03 1.52 2.22
N LEU A 56 -13.13 2.80 2.56
CA LEU A 56 -14.25 3.35 3.30
C LEU A 56 -15.45 3.36 2.35
N ALA A 57 -16.51 2.64 2.70
CA ALA A 57 -17.76 2.75 1.96
C ALA A 57 -18.23 4.20 2.02
N ALA A 58 -18.53 4.79 0.86
CA ALA A 58 -19.24 6.06 0.81
C ALA A 58 -20.59 5.85 1.50
N VAL A 59 -20.82 6.56 2.60
CA VAL A 59 -22.12 6.61 3.30
C VAL A 59 -23.11 7.41 2.48
#